data_AF-A0A969KTL1-F1
#
_entry.id   AF-A0A969KTL1-F1
#
_cell.length_a   1.000
_cell.length_b   1.000
_cell.length_c   1.000
_cell.angle_alpha   90.00
_cell.angle_beta   90.00
_cell.angle_gamma   90.00
#
_symmetry.space_group_name_H-M   'P 1'
#
loop_
_entity.id
_entity.type
_entity.pdbx_description
1 polymer ?
#
loop_
_entity_poly.entity_id
_entity_poly.type
_entity_poly.pdbx_seq_one_letter_code
_entity_poly.pdbx_strand_id
1 'polypeptide(L)'
;MSDLDRQFHHYAACHLARVLTQMDRDPDSPTFGCFDRHYWHYKIRDFPSAILQQGIFTLEAVRRGHVQSNTPPQLLETWSVGAVQALGRQVSPRGAVDEYYPFERSYPAAAFGLYAIARVLVDWQTIAPHLLEQVVWQPLQRLTRHLTRRIEQGAINQQAAALAGLALATQVPALASAVNGLAAHADRLFQGQHSEGWFNEYGGPDFGYLTVTLDALTDYYDATKDARALVAR
;
A
#
# COMPACT_ATOMS: atom_id res chain seq x y z
N MET A 1 27.79 2.10 -6.78
CA MET A 1 26.68 1.12 -6.77
C MET A 1 27.26 -0.19 -6.28
N SER A 2 26.74 -0.74 -5.19
CA SER A 2 27.21 -2.00 -4.63
C SER A 2 26.91 -3.16 -5.59
N ASP A 3 27.55 -4.32 -5.39
CA ASP A 3 27.20 -5.51 -6.20
C ASP A 3 25.74 -5.92 -6.00
N LEU A 4 25.25 -5.78 -4.77
CA LEU A 4 23.87 -6.04 -4.40
C LEU A 4 22.89 -5.10 -5.11
N ASP A 5 23.19 -3.79 -5.16
CA ASP A 5 22.35 -2.80 -5.87
C ASP A 5 22.21 -3.20 -7.35
N ARG A 6 23.32 -3.63 -7.98
CA ARG A 6 23.32 -4.09 -9.37
C ARG A 6 22.43 -5.30 -9.58
N GLN A 7 22.49 -6.27 -8.67
CA GLN A 7 21.65 -7.46 -8.71
C GLN A 7 20.16 -7.10 -8.58
N PHE A 8 19.81 -6.19 -7.68
CA PHE A 8 18.42 -5.71 -7.55
C PHE A 8 17.93 -4.93 -8.77
N HIS A 9 18.75 -4.04 -9.34
CA HIS A 9 18.40 -3.34 -10.58
C HIS A 9 18.20 -4.30 -11.74
N HIS A 10 19.06 -5.32 -11.87
CA HIS A 10 18.92 -6.35 -12.89
C HIS A 10 17.63 -7.15 -12.71
N TYR A 11 17.33 -7.60 -11.47
CA TYR A 11 16.10 -8.30 -11.14
C TYR A 11 14.86 -7.48 -11.50
N ALA A 12 14.83 -6.20 -11.12
CA ALA A 12 13.73 -5.30 -11.43
C ALA A 12 13.55 -5.11 -12.94
N ALA A 13 14.64 -4.90 -13.69
CA ALA A 13 14.60 -4.77 -15.15
C ALA A 13 14.05 -6.04 -15.84
N CYS A 14 14.47 -7.23 -15.40
CA CYS A 14 14.00 -8.50 -15.94
C CYS A 14 12.52 -8.77 -15.65
N HIS A 15 11.97 -8.20 -14.58
CA HIS A 15 10.58 -8.46 -14.15
C HIS A 15 9.60 -7.32 -14.45
N LEU A 16 10.07 -6.14 -14.85
CA LEU A 16 9.23 -4.98 -15.13
C LEU A 16 8.08 -5.32 -16.08
N ALA A 17 8.37 -5.93 -17.22
CA ALA A 17 7.34 -6.28 -18.21
C ALA A 17 6.26 -7.20 -17.60
N ARG A 18 6.67 -8.19 -16.78
CA ARG A 18 5.76 -9.11 -16.11
C ARG A 18 4.84 -8.39 -15.13
N VAL A 19 5.37 -7.46 -14.33
CA VAL A 19 4.55 -6.66 -13.41
C VAL A 19 3.59 -5.76 -14.18
N LEU A 20 4.03 -5.09 -15.25
CA LEU A 20 3.16 -4.24 -16.08
C LEU A 20 2.05 -5.02 -16.80
N THR A 21 2.22 -6.33 -17.04
CA THR A 21 1.11 -7.17 -17.54
C THR A 21 0.00 -7.38 -16.52
N GLN A 22 0.25 -7.12 -15.24
CA GLN A 22 -0.77 -7.23 -14.20
C GLN A 22 -1.71 -6.02 -14.18
N MET A 23 -1.27 -4.88 -14.70
CA MET A 23 -2.04 -3.64 -14.73
C MET A 23 -2.94 -3.56 -15.96
N ASP A 24 -4.21 -3.22 -15.76
CA ASP A 24 -5.09 -2.71 -16.80
C ASP A 24 -4.62 -1.32 -17.23
N ARG A 25 -4.15 -1.20 -18.46
CA ARG A 25 -3.54 0.02 -18.99
C ARG A 25 -4.37 0.68 -20.09
N ASP A 26 -5.58 0.17 -20.34
CA ASP A 26 -6.53 0.75 -21.30
C ASP A 26 -7.30 1.89 -20.64
N PRO A 27 -7.12 3.16 -21.06
CA PRO A 27 -7.77 4.31 -20.42
C PRO A 27 -9.30 4.30 -20.56
N ASP A 28 -9.84 3.58 -21.55
CA ASP A 28 -11.29 3.47 -21.75
C ASP A 28 -11.91 2.31 -20.94
N SER A 29 -11.06 1.51 -20.27
CA SER A 29 -11.51 0.39 -19.45
C SER A 29 -12.11 0.86 -18.12
N PRO A 30 -13.26 0.29 -17.67
CA PRO A 30 -13.81 0.58 -16.35
C PRO A 30 -12.87 0.13 -15.21
N THR A 31 -11.92 -0.74 -15.50
CA THR A 31 -10.93 -1.26 -14.55
C THR A 31 -9.53 -0.68 -14.75
N PHE A 32 -9.38 0.38 -15.55
CA PHE A 32 -8.10 1.06 -15.77
C PHE A 32 -7.33 1.26 -14.46
N GLY A 33 -6.04 0.97 -14.42
CA GLY A 33 -5.22 1.06 -13.20
C GLY A 33 -5.31 -0.11 -12.23
N CYS A 34 -6.18 -1.09 -12.47
CA CYS A 34 -6.27 -2.29 -11.64
C CYS A 34 -5.09 -3.23 -11.90
N PHE A 35 -4.37 -3.63 -10.85
CA PHE A 35 -3.27 -4.59 -10.90
C PHE A 35 -3.71 -6.06 -10.73
N ASP A 36 -5.00 -6.34 -10.58
CA ASP A 36 -5.51 -7.70 -10.52
C ASP A 36 -5.92 -8.21 -11.91
N ARG A 37 -4.97 -8.80 -12.63
CA ARG A 37 -5.20 -9.41 -13.95
C ARG A 37 -6.24 -10.51 -13.94
N HIS A 38 -6.37 -11.26 -12.84
CA HIS A 38 -7.39 -12.30 -12.71
C HIS A 38 -8.80 -11.69 -12.69
N TYR A 39 -8.93 -10.48 -12.14
CA TYR A 39 -10.17 -9.71 -12.18
C TYR A 39 -10.38 -9.02 -13.54
N TRP A 40 -9.52 -8.08 -13.94
CA TRP A 40 -9.82 -7.19 -15.08
C TRP A 40 -9.74 -7.88 -16.44
N HIS A 41 -8.81 -8.84 -16.60
CA HIS A 41 -8.57 -9.51 -17.88
C HIS A 41 -9.29 -10.84 -17.97
N TYR A 42 -8.98 -11.76 -17.05
CA TYR A 42 -9.50 -13.13 -17.12
C TYR A 42 -10.92 -13.26 -16.58
N LYS A 43 -11.37 -12.32 -15.75
CA LYS A 43 -12.73 -12.30 -15.18
C LYS A 43 -13.06 -13.59 -14.41
N ILE A 44 -12.08 -14.11 -13.68
CA ILE A 44 -12.19 -15.33 -12.86
C ILE A 44 -12.36 -15.04 -11.36
N ARG A 45 -12.50 -13.76 -11.00
CA ARG A 45 -12.83 -13.28 -9.64
C ARG A 45 -13.93 -12.24 -9.73
N ASP A 46 -14.75 -12.17 -8.69
CA ASP A 46 -15.84 -11.20 -8.59
C ASP A 46 -15.35 -9.81 -8.13
N PHE A 47 -14.20 -9.77 -7.44
CA PHE A 47 -13.62 -8.56 -6.88
C PHE A 47 -12.11 -8.51 -7.19
N PRO A 48 -11.55 -7.33 -7.45
CA PRO A 48 -10.11 -7.16 -7.55
C PRO A 48 -9.46 -7.17 -6.17
N SER A 49 -8.25 -7.74 -6.08
CA SER A 49 -7.43 -7.63 -4.87
C SER A 49 -6.88 -6.22 -4.68
N ALA A 50 -7.21 -5.58 -3.55
CA ALA A 50 -6.62 -4.31 -3.17
C ALA A 50 -5.13 -4.44 -2.78
N ILE A 51 -4.70 -5.62 -2.33
CA ILE A 51 -3.30 -5.91 -2.02
C ILE A 51 -2.43 -5.71 -3.26
N LEU A 52 -2.93 -6.12 -4.43
CA LEU A 52 -2.19 -6.04 -5.70
C LEU A 52 -1.95 -4.60 -6.17
N GLN A 53 -2.66 -3.60 -5.63
CA GLN A 53 -2.39 -2.19 -5.93
C GLN A 53 -1.00 -1.73 -5.45
N GLN A 54 -0.29 -2.51 -4.63
CA GLN A 54 1.15 -2.35 -4.38
C GLN A 54 2.01 -2.34 -5.67
N GLY A 55 1.48 -2.85 -6.79
CA GLY A 55 2.09 -2.72 -8.11
C GLY A 55 2.40 -1.26 -8.51
N ILE A 56 1.74 -0.26 -7.90
CA ILE A 56 2.06 1.16 -8.07
C ILE A 56 3.54 1.48 -7.76
N PHE A 57 4.18 0.77 -6.83
CA PHE A 57 5.60 0.97 -6.53
C PHE A 57 6.50 0.70 -7.75
N THR A 58 6.09 -0.20 -8.64
CA THR A 58 6.82 -0.43 -9.89
C THR A 58 6.68 0.76 -10.84
N LEU A 59 5.49 1.37 -10.93
CA LEU A 59 5.28 2.58 -11.73
C LEU A 59 6.14 3.73 -11.21
N GLU A 60 6.13 3.94 -9.89
CA GLU A 60 6.92 5.00 -9.25
C GLU A 60 8.43 4.75 -9.36
N ALA A 61 8.88 3.50 -9.25
CA ALA A 61 10.28 3.16 -9.46
C ALA A 61 10.75 3.49 -10.89
N VAL A 62 9.89 3.27 -11.90
CA VAL A 62 10.19 3.68 -13.28
C VAL A 62 10.14 5.20 -13.43
N ARG A 63 9.08 5.85 -12.92
CA ARG A 63 8.89 7.31 -13.01
C ARG A 63 10.04 8.09 -12.38
N ARG A 64 10.62 7.57 -11.30
CA ARG A 64 11.77 8.13 -10.58
C ARG A 64 13.13 7.73 -11.17
N GLY A 65 13.16 6.92 -12.23
CA GLY A 65 14.39 6.48 -12.89
C GLY A 65 15.18 5.40 -12.13
N HIS A 66 14.59 4.77 -11.11
CA HIS A 66 15.20 3.64 -10.40
C HIS A 66 15.18 2.35 -11.25
N VAL A 67 14.21 2.24 -12.16
CA VAL A 67 14.10 1.15 -13.12
C VAL A 67 13.96 1.73 -14.53
N GLN A 68 14.81 1.28 -15.44
CA GLN A 68 14.80 1.75 -16.83
C GLN A 68 13.57 1.22 -17.58
N SER A 69 12.92 2.09 -18.35
CA SER A 69 11.81 1.74 -19.23
C SER A 69 11.77 2.69 -20.42
N ASN A 70 11.26 2.21 -21.55
CA ASN A 70 10.95 3.03 -22.73
C ASN A 70 9.55 3.67 -22.65
N THR A 71 8.84 3.52 -21.54
CA THR A 71 7.51 4.12 -21.35
C THR A 71 7.63 5.64 -21.24
N PRO A 72 6.87 6.42 -22.05
CA PRO A 72 6.87 7.87 -21.95
C PRO A 72 6.46 8.36 -20.55
N PRO A 73 7.10 9.42 -20.01
CA PRO A 73 6.79 9.94 -18.68
C PRO A 73 5.30 10.27 -18.46
N GLN A 74 4.66 10.90 -19.44
CA GLN A 74 3.23 11.26 -19.35
C GLN A 74 2.34 10.02 -19.21
N LEU A 75 2.71 8.92 -19.87
CA LEU A 75 1.95 7.68 -19.77
C LEU A 75 2.13 7.02 -18.39
N LEU A 76 3.34 7.09 -17.81
CA LEU A 76 3.59 6.62 -16.44
C LEU A 76 2.80 7.43 -15.41
N GLU A 77 2.71 8.75 -15.59
CA GLU A 77 1.88 9.60 -14.74
C GLU A 77 0.40 9.21 -14.80
N THR A 78 -0.15 9.05 -16.01
CA THR A 78 -1.53 8.58 -16.22
C THR A 78 -1.75 7.21 -15.56
N TRP A 79 -0.81 6.27 -15.73
CA TRP A 79 -0.89 4.95 -15.12
C TRP A 79 -0.85 5.01 -13.59
N SER A 80 -0.01 5.87 -13.03
CA SER A 80 0.16 5.97 -11.57
C SER A 80 -1.07 6.60 -10.91
N VAL A 81 -1.62 7.66 -11.51
CA VAL A 81 -2.92 8.22 -11.10
C VAL A 81 -4.03 7.17 -11.26
N GLY A 82 -4.04 6.44 -12.37
CA GLY A 82 -4.97 5.35 -12.63
C GLY A 82 -4.95 4.29 -11.52
N ALA A 83 -3.76 3.90 -11.05
CA ALA A 83 -3.58 2.92 -9.97
C ALA A 83 -4.11 3.41 -8.62
N VAL A 84 -3.88 4.68 -8.26
CA VAL A 84 -4.47 5.32 -7.08
C VAL A 84 -5.99 5.29 -7.16
N GLN A 85 -6.54 5.72 -8.30
CA GLN A 85 -7.98 5.74 -8.49
C GLN A 85 -8.60 4.33 -8.54
N ALA A 86 -7.84 3.32 -9.00
CA ALA A 86 -8.30 1.94 -9.01
C ALA A 86 -8.52 1.42 -7.59
N LEU A 87 -7.63 1.70 -6.64
CA LEU A 87 -7.92 1.41 -5.23
C LEU A 87 -9.20 2.12 -4.79
N GLY A 88 -9.35 3.41 -5.13
CA GLY A 88 -10.55 4.18 -4.80
C GLY A 88 -11.85 3.56 -5.32
N ARG A 89 -11.85 2.98 -6.52
CA ARG A 89 -13.01 2.25 -7.09
C ARG A 89 -13.35 0.97 -6.33
N GLN A 90 -12.39 0.32 -5.70
CA GLN A 90 -12.61 -0.90 -4.91
C GLN A 90 -13.24 -0.61 -3.54
N VAL A 91 -13.11 0.63 -3.05
CA VAL A 91 -13.58 1.01 -1.72
C VAL A 91 -15.10 1.19 -1.71
N SER A 92 -15.78 0.28 -1.03
CA SER A 92 -17.23 0.31 -0.82
C SER A 92 -17.72 1.60 -0.13
N PRO A 93 -19.04 1.90 -0.16
CA PRO A 93 -19.62 3.00 0.61
C PRO A 93 -19.36 2.92 2.12
N ARG A 94 -19.09 1.72 2.67
CA ARG A 94 -18.72 1.50 4.07
C ARG A 94 -17.22 1.66 4.35
N GLY A 95 -16.43 1.99 3.33
CA GLY A 95 -14.98 2.19 3.41
C GLY A 95 -14.16 0.90 3.38
N ALA A 96 -14.79 -0.26 3.28
CA ALA A 96 -14.08 -1.53 3.18
C ALA A 96 -13.79 -1.92 1.73
N VAL A 97 -12.85 -2.84 1.56
CA VAL A 97 -12.60 -3.61 0.33
C VAL A 97 -12.85 -5.09 0.61
N ASP A 98 -13.24 -5.86 -0.40
CA ASP A 98 -13.39 -7.32 -0.33
C ASP A 98 -12.29 -7.99 -1.14
N GLU A 99 -11.87 -9.20 -0.75
CA GLU A 99 -10.79 -9.98 -1.37
C GLU A 99 -11.29 -11.37 -1.79
N TYR A 100 -11.84 -12.17 -0.86
CA TYR A 100 -12.27 -13.55 -1.12
C TYR A 100 -13.78 -13.71 -1.19
N TYR A 101 -14.53 -13.08 -0.29
CA TYR A 101 -15.98 -13.19 -0.20
C TYR A 101 -16.69 -11.83 -0.19
N PRO A 102 -17.92 -11.75 -0.72
CA PRO A 102 -18.72 -10.53 -0.63
C PRO A 102 -18.93 -10.09 0.82
N PHE A 103 -18.76 -8.80 1.09
CA PHE A 103 -18.96 -8.15 2.40
C PHE A 103 -18.02 -8.61 3.52
N GLU A 104 -16.95 -9.34 3.20
CA GLU A 104 -15.99 -9.81 4.19
C GLU A 104 -15.22 -8.65 4.84
N ARG A 105 -15.07 -7.52 4.12
CA ARG A 105 -14.33 -6.35 4.58
C ARG A 105 -12.90 -6.74 4.95
N SER A 106 -12.14 -7.21 3.97
CA SER A 106 -10.78 -7.72 4.14
C SER A 106 -9.88 -6.71 4.81
N TYR A 107 -9.36 -7.06 6.00
CA TYR A 107 -8.38 -6.25 6.70
C TYR A 107 -7.04 -6.16 5.95
N PRO A 108 -6.39 -7.26 5.51
CA PRO A 108 -5.10 -7.17 4.84
C PRO A 108 -5.19 -6.37 3.53
N ALA A 109 -6.26 -6.58 2.76
CA ALA A 109 -6.45 -5.86 1.50
C ALA A 109 -6.62 -4.35 1.73
N ALA A 110 -7.38 -3.96 2.76
CA ALA A 110 -7.48 -2.55 3.14
C ALA A 110 -6.12 -2.00 3.61
N ALA A 111 -5.42 -2.71 4.50
CA ALA A 111 -4.19 -2.27 5.12
C ALA A 111 -3.05 -2.06 4.11
N PHE A 112 -2.73 -3.08 3.32
CA PHE A 112 -1.67 -3.00 2.30
C PHE A 112 -2.02 -2.06 1.16
N GLY A 113 -3.30 -2.02 0.76
CA GLY A 113 -3.78 -1.07 -0.25
C GLY A 113 -3.61 0.38 0.20
N LEU A 114 -4.06 0.72 1.43
CA LEU A 114 -3.88 2.07 1.97
C LEU A 114 -2.39 2.39 2.15
N TYR A 115 -1.59 1.48 2.70
CA TYR A 115 -0.15 1.66 2.88
C TYR A 115 0.55 2.05 1.57
N ALA A 116 0.33 1.27 0.51
CA ALA A 116 0.95 1.53 -0.79
C ALA A 116 0.57 2.90 -1.35
N ILE A 117 -0.72 3.22 -1.36
CA ILE A 117 -1.22 4.47 -1.93
C ILE A 117 -0.81 5.67 -1.07
N ALA A 118 -0.90 5.58 0.26
CA ALA A 118 -0.49 6.67 1.16
C ALA A 118 1.00 6.99 0.99
N ARG A 119 1.86 5.98 0.88
CA ARG A 119 3.30 6.16 0.66
C ARG A 119 3.59 6.94 -0.63
N VAL A 120 2.96 6.54 -1.74
CA VAL A 120 3.11 7.24 -3.03
C VAL A 120 2.56 8.67 -2.96
N LEU A 121 1.42 8.87 -2.31
CA LEU A 121 0.83 10.20 -2.15
C LEU A 121 1.71 11.12 -1.31
N VAL A 122 2.39 10.61 -0.28
CA VAL A 122 3.37 11.37 0.50
C VAL A 122 4.50 11.85 -0.40
N ASP A 123 5.09 10.95 -1.18
CA ASP A 123 6.17 11.30 -2.12
C ASP A 123 5.70 12.38 -3.12
N TRP A 124 4.52 12.21 -3.72
CA TRP A 124 3.98 13.13 -4.73
C TRP A 124 3.85 14.57 -4.23
N GLN A 125 3.64 14.81 -2.94
CA GLN A 125 3.61 16.17 -2.38
C GLN A 125 4.88 16.97 -2.69
N THR A 126 6.02 16.28 -2.82
CA THR A 126 7.32 16.91 -3.06
C THR A 126 7.80 16.74 -4.49
N ILE A 127 7.62 15.56 -5.09
CA ILE A 127 8.22 15.23 -6.38
C ILE A 127 7.27 15.28 -7.58
N ALA A 128 5.96 15.35 -7.36
CA ALA A 128 4.95 15.35 -8.43
C ALA A 128 3.59 15.95 -7.98
N PRO A 129 3.56 17.18 -7.45
CA PRO A 129 2.36 17.74 -6.84
C PRO A 129 1.18 17.88 -7.82
N HIS A 130 1.47 18.04 -9.12
CA HIS A 130 0.46 18.11 -10.19
C HIS A 130 -0.36 16.83 -10.33
N LEU A 131 0.15 15.68 -9.87
CA LEU A 131 -0.60 14.42 -9.88
C LEU A 131 -1.70 14.40 -8.81
N LEU A 132 -1.52 15.12 -7.70
CA LEU A 132 -2.48 15.20 -6.59
C LEU A 132 -3.79 15.87 -7.01
N GLU A 133 -3.74 16.78 -7.99
CA GLU A 133 -4.91 17.47 -8.55
C GLU A 133 -5.87 16.49 -9.25
N GLN A 134 -5.38 15.32 -9.66
CA GLN A 134 -6.14 14.30 -10.37
C GLN A 134 -6.67 13.19 -9.44
N VAL A 135 -6.34 13.23 -8.15
CA VAL A 135 -6.73 12.20 -7.19
C VAL A 135 -8.17 12.41 -6.74
N VAL A 136 -8.95 11.33 -6.78
CA VAL A 136 -10.30 11.29 -6.19
C VAL A 136 -10.18 10.88 -4.72
N TRP A 137 -10.22 11.86 -3.82
CA TRP A 137 -9.92 11.69 -2.40
C TRP A 137 -10.97 10.94 -1.58
N GLN A 138 -12.25 11.11 -1.94
CA GLN A 138 -13.36 10.72 -1.08
C GLN A 138 -13.42 9.20 -0.78
N PRO A 139 -13.14 8.29 -1.72
CA PRO A 139 -12.98 6.87 -1.41
C PRO A 139 -11.80 6.56 -0.48
N LEU A 140 -10.65 7.18 -0.69
CA LEU A 140 -9.46 6.98 0.15
C LEU A 140 -9.70 7.46 1.59
N GLN A 141 -10.41 8.57 1.76
CA GLN A 141 -10.86 9.06 3.07
C GLN A 141 -11.83 8.08 3.76
N ARG A 142 -12.67 7.36 3.00
CA ARG A 142 -13.52 6.29 3.58
C ARG A 142 -12.68 5.11 4.03
N LEU A 143 -11.73 4.67 3.21
CA LEU A 143 -10.82 3.56 3.53
C LEU A 143 -9.99 3.86 4.78
N THR A 144 -9.44 5.07 4.86
CA THR A 144 -8.67 5.55 6.00
C THR A 144 -9.50 5.53 7.28
N ARG A 145 -10.74 6.08 7.26
CA ARG A 145 -11.66 6.00 8.41
C ARG A 145 -12.07 4.57 8.77
N HIS A 146 -12.19 3.69 7.77
CA HIS A 146 -12.53 2.29 7.99
C HIS A 146 -11.43 1.58 8.79
N LEU A 147 -10.18 1.69 8.34
CA LEU A 147 -9.03 1.09 8.99
C LEU A 147 -8.79 1.63 10.39
N THR A 148 -8.98 2.93 10.58
CA THR A 148 -8.83 3.58 11.87
C THR A 148 -9.74 3.01 12.98
N ARG A 149 -10.84 2.35 12.60
CA ARG A 149 -11.80 1.77 13.55
C ARG A 149 -11.55 0.28 13.77
N ARG A 150 -10.47 -0.28 13.24
CA ARG A 150 -10.23 -1.72 13.19
C ARG A 150 -8.82 -2.08 13.64
N ILE A 151 -8.75 -3.08 14.48
CA ILE A 151 -7.51 -3.66 14.97
C ILE A 151 -7.47 -5.11 14.52
N GLU A 152 -6.36 -5.50 13.89
CA GLU A 152 -6.02 -6.90 13.63
C GLU A 152 -5.24 -7.46 14.83
N GLN A 153 -5.56 -8.69 15.23
CA GLN A 153 -5.00 -9.32 16.44
C GLN A 153 -4.26 -10.61 16.14
N GLY A 154 -4.61 -11.31 15.06
CA GLY A 154 -4.03 -12.60 14.69
C GLY A 154 -2.83 -12.49 13.77
N ALA A 155 -2.76 -11.42 12.97
CA ALA A 155 -1.71 -11.21 11.96
C ALA A 155 -1.09 -9.82 12.13
N ILE A 156 0.02 -9.73 12.86
CA ILE A 156 0.58 -8.44 13.29
C ILE A 156 1.21 -7.69 12.12
N ASN A 157 1.76 -8.38 11.12
CA ASN A 157 2.22 -7.78 9.88
C ASN A 157 1.14 -6.94 9.17
N GLN A 158 -0.12 -7.39 9.21
CA GLN A 158 -1.24 -6.65 8.63
C GLN A 158 -1.56 -5.41 9.47
N GLN A 159 -1.53 -5.54 10.80
CA GLN A 159 -1.68 -4.41 11.72
C GLN A 159 -0.53 -3.39 11.54
N ALA A 160 0.69 -3.85 11.30
CA ALA A 160 1.85 -3.01 11.04
C ALA A 160 1.71 -2.23 9.73
N ALA A 161 1.30 -2.90 8.65
CA ALA A 161 0.99 -2.24 7.38
C ALA A 161 -0.13 -1.19 7.53
N ALA A 162 -1.20 -1.51 8.28
CA ALA A 162 -2.26 -0.55 8.57
C ALA A 162 -1.74 0.65 9.38
N LEU A 163 -0.91 0.42 10.41
CA LEU A 163 -0.31 1.46 11.22
C LEU A 163 0.58 2.40 10.38
N ALA A 164 1.42 1.84 9.52
CA ALA A 164 2.27 2.60 8.60
C ALA A 164 1.42 3.41 7.61
N GLY A 165 0.43 2.79 6.98
CA GLY A 165 -0.48 3.46 6.05
C GLY A 165 -1.27 4.59 6.71
N LEU A 166 -1.76 4.41 7.94
CA LEU A 166 -2.43 5.46 8.70
C LEU A 166 -1.48 6.59 9.08
N ALA A 167 -0.24 6.29 9.49
CA ALA A 167 0.76 7.30 9.81
C ALA A 167 1.14 8.13 8.57
N LEU A 168 1.39 7.49 7.42
CA LEU A 168 1.62 8.18 6.15
C LEU A 168 0.39 9.02 5.74
N ALA A 169 -0.82 8.50 5.94
CA ALA A 169 -2.05 9.25 5.68
C ALA A 169 -2.18 10.53 6.53
N THR A 170 -1.59 10.60 7.73
CA THR A 170 -1.55 11.85 8.50
C THR A 170 -0.71 12.94 7.84
N GLN A 171 0.26 12.56 7.00
CA GLN A 171 1.10 13.48 6.26
C GLN A 171 0.49 13.96 4.95
N VAL A 172 -0.61 13.35 4.50
CA VAL A 172 -1.33 13.77 3.28
C VAL A 172 -2.51 14.64 3.70
N PRO A 173 -2.53 15.96 3.41
CA PRO A 173 -3.54 16.89 3.92
C PRO A 173 -4.99 16.47 3.67
N ALA A 174 -5.25 15.87 2.50
CA ALA A 174 -6.58 15.40 2.13
C ALA A 174 -7.02 14.13 2.90
N LEU A 175 -6.11 13.39 3.53
CA LEU A 175 -6.39 12.19 4.32
C LEU A 175 -6.24 12.42 5.83
N ALA A 176 -5.50 13.45 6.25
CA ALA A 176 -5.15 13.67 7.65
C ALA A 176 -6.36 13.70 8.60
N SER A 177 -7.45 14.37 8.20
CA SER A 177 -8.68 14.45 9.02
C SER A 177 -9.46 13.13 9.11
N ALA A 178 -9.17 12.16 8.23
CA ALA A 178 -9.76 10.83 8.25
C ALA A 178 -9.05 9.88 9.24
N VAL A 179 -7.86 10.25 9.71
CA VAL A 179 -7.11 9.50 10.72
C VAL A 179 -7.46 10.04 12.11
N ASN A 180 -7.95 9.15 12.97
CA ASN A 180 -8.09 9.37 14.41
C ASN A 180 -7.44 8.23 15.20
N GLY A 181 -7.06 8.40 16.47
CA GLY A 181 -6.58 7.28 17.27
C GLY A 181 -5.30 6.55 16.80
N LEU A 182 -4.44 7.16 15.97
CA LEU A 182 -3.17 6.56 15.53
C LEU A 182 -2.32 6.06 16.73
N ALA A 183 -2.27 6.83 17.81
CA ALA A 183 -1.58 6.45 19.03
C ALA A 183 -2.12 5.14 19.63
N ALA A 184 -3.44 4.92 19.62
CA ALA A 184 -4.04 3.69 20.13
C ALA A 184 -3.69 2.47 19.25
N HIS A 185 -3.58 2.66 17.93
CA HIS A 185 -3.09 1.60 17.03
C HIS A 185 -1.63 1.25 17.31
N ALA A 186 -0.78 2.27 17.52
CA ALA A 186 0.62 2.08 17.85
C ALA A 186 0.78 1.37 19.20
N ASP A 187 0.08 1.84 20.24
CA ASP A 187 0.08 1.23 21.56
C ASP A 187 -0.31 -0.25 21.48
N ARG A 188 -1.36 -0.57 20.73
CA ARG A 188 -1.80 -1.95 20.56
C ARG A 188 -0.76 -2.83 19.88
N LEU A 189 -0.12 -2.34 18.81
CA LEU A 189 0.91 -3.09 18.10
C LEU A 189 2.12 -3.34 18.99
N PHE A 190 2.66 -2.31 19.63
CA PHE A 190 3.87 -2.44 20.45
C PHE A 190 3.65 -3.20 21.76
N GLN A 191 2.43 -3.17 22.32
CA GLN A 191 2.07 -4.07 23.43
C GLN A 191 2.08 -5.55 23.04
N GLY A 192 1.93 -5.86 21.74
CA GLY A 192 1.96 -7.21 21.21
C GLY A 192 3.36 -7.75 20.92
N GLN A 193 4.40 -6.96 21.15
CA GLN A 193 5.78 -7.40 20.93
C GLN A 193 6.20 -8.40 22.01
N HIS A 194 6.77 -9.52 21.59
CA HIS A 194 7.37 -10.49 22.51
C HIS A 194 8.67 -9.95 23.12
N SER A 195 9.05 -10.45 24.30
CA SER A 195 10.28 -10.03 25.00
C SER A 195 11.56 -10.32 24.20
N GLU A 196 11.52 -11.28 23.29
CA GLU A 196 12.62 -11.61 22.37
C GLU A 196 12.68 -10.71 21.13
N GLY A 197 11.70 -9.82 20.95
CA GLY A 197 11.64 -8.85 19.86
C GLY A 197 10.58 -9.14 18.80
N TRP A 198 10.27 -10.41 18.55
CA TRP A 198 9.33 -10.81 17.50
C TRP A 198 7.87 -10.45 17.81
N PHE A 199 7.03 -10.40 16.77
CA PHE A 199 5.59 -10.20 16.89
C PHE A 199 4.81 -11.48 16.59
N ASN A 200 3.68 -11.66 17.28
CA ASN A 200 2.86 -12.86 17.16
C ASN A 200 2.15 -12.94 15.80
N GLU A 201 2.42 -13.99 15.05
CA GLU A 201 1.80 -14.31 13.77
C GLU A 201 1.09 -15.66 13.89
N TYR A 202 -0.23 -15.63 14.04
CA TYR A 202 -1.06 -16.84 14.20
C TYR A 202 -0.65 -17.77 15.34
N GLY A 203 -0.10 -17.22 16.43
CA GLY A 203 0.23 -17.95 17.65
C GLY A 203 1.72 -18.24 17.86
N GLY A 204 2.60 -17.76 16.98
CA GLY A 204 4.05 -17.87 17.14
C GLY A 204 4.83 -16.91 16.26
N PRO A 205 6.18 -16.97 16.29
CA PRO A 205 7.00 -16.17 15.39
C PRO A 205 6.93 -16.71 13.96
N ASP A 206 6.85 -15.80 12.99
CA ASP A 206 7.09 -16.08 11.57
C ASP A 206 8.12 -15.08 11.03
N PHE A 207 9.30 -15.57 10.64
CA PHE A 207 10.39 -14.69 10.19
C PHE A 207 10.08 -14.01 8.86
N GLY A 208 9.26 -14.61 8.00
CA GLY A 208 8.81 -13.97 6.77
C GLY A 208 7.94 -12.76 7.09
N TYR A 209 6.91 -12.94 7.90
CA TYR A 209 6.04 -11.84 8.31
C TYR A 209 6.71 -10.81 9.22
N LEU A 210 7.72 -11.22 9.99
CA LEU A 210 8.55 -10.28 10.74
C LEU A 210 9.25 -9.29 9.80
N THR A 211 9.77 -9.73 8.65
CA THR A 211 10.39 -8.78 7.69
C THR A 211 9.38 -7.77 7.13
N VAL A 212 8.14 -8.19 6.87
CA VAL A 212 7.04 -7.28 6.47
C VAL A 212 6.71 -6.28 7.58
N THR A 213 6.69 -6.75 8.83
CA THR A 213 6.44 -5.89 10.00
C THR A 213 7.53 -4.83 10.14
N LEU A 214 8.80 -5.22 10.03
CA LEU A 214 9.93 -4.29 10.14
C LEU A 214 9.98 -3.28 8.99
N ASP A 215 9.64 -3.68 7.76
CA ASP A 215 9.50 -2.76 6.62
C ASP A 215 8.44 -1.70 6.90
N ALA A 216 7.23 -2.12 7.31
CA ALA A 216 6.15 -1.19 7.65
C ALA A 216 6.51 -0.28 8.84
N LEU A 217 7.19 -0.80 9.86
CA LEU A 217 7.62 -0.01 11.02
C LEU A 217 8.69 1.02 10.66
N THR A 218 9.49 0.78 9.61
CA THR A 218 10.44 1.77 9.09
C THR A 218 9.69 2.98 8.52
N ASP A 219 8.68 2.75 7.68
CA ASP A 219 7.86 3.84 7.13
C ASP A 219 7.03 4.54 8.22
N TYR A 220 6.55 3.80 9.23
CA TYR A 220 5.90 4.39 10.41
C TYR A 220 6.85 5.29 11.21
N TYR A 221 8.09 4.84 11.45
CA TYR A 221 9.10 5.65 12.12
C TYR A 221 9.39 6.91 11.31
N ASP A 222 9.55 6.79 10.00
CA ASP A 222 9.81 7.94 9.15
C ASP A 222 8.66 8.94 9.18
N ALA A 223 7.43 8.44 9.26
CA ALA A 223 6.24 9.27 9.31
C ALA A 223 6.03 9.99 10.65
N THR A 224 6.40 9.37 11.78
CA THR A 224 6.00 9.82 13.12
C THR A 224 7.15 10.17 14.06
N LYS A 225 8.35 9.65 13.79
CA LYS A 225 9.53 9.67 14.66
C LYS A 225 9.31 8.99 16.02
N ASP A 226 8.33 8.08 16.12
CA ASP A 226 8.09 7.27 17.31
C ASP A 226 9.21 6.23 17.51
N ALA A 227 10.04 6.43 18.51
CA ALA A 227 11.24 5.63 18.77
C ALA A 227 10.95 4.15 19.07
N ARG A 228 9.71 3.77 19.42
CA ARG A 228 9.34 2.35 19.63
C ARG A 228 9.59 1.50 18.38
N ALA A 229 9.45 2.08 17.20
CA ALA A 229 9.70 1.40 15.93
C ALA A 229 11.18 1.07 15.69
N LEU A 230 12.12 1.78 16.31
CA LEU A 230 13.56 1.48 16.21
C LEU A 230 14.01 0.34 17.13
N VAL A 231 13.24 0.08 18.18
CA VAL A 231 13.55 -0.96 19.18
C VAL A 231 12.90 -2.29 18.81
N ALA A 232 11.98 -2.29 17.84
CA ALA A 232 11.45 -3.50 17.23
C ALA A 232 12.59 -4.30 16.56
N ARG A 233 12.74 -5.58 16.92
CA ARG A 233 13.80 -6.48 16.44
C ARG A 233 13.23 -7.81 15.99
#